data_AF-A0A930Z1U5-F1
#
_entry.id   AF-A0A930Z1U5-F1
#
_cell.length_a   1.000
_cell.length_b   1.000
_cell.length_c   1.000
_cell.angle_alpha   90.00
_cell.angle_beta   90.00
_cell.angle_gamma   90.00
#
_symmetry.space_group_name_H-M   'P 1'
#
loop_
_entity.id
_entity.type
_entity.pdbx_description
1 polymer ?
#
loop_
_entity_poly.entity_id
_entity_poly.type
_entity_poly.pdbx_seq_one_letter_code
_entity_poly.pdbx_strand_id
1 'polypeptide(L)'
;MPRKPVSKVIARPTGDVGRAVQRDLDAIAETSPNLATGGLAAMALALAQSIDSPRTSATAKSMCSRALVDALARLTAQIPPKEDHDDQIDDLASRRAHRIATTDNG
;
A
#
# COMPACT_ATOMS: atom_id res chain seq x y z
N MET A 1 -0.32 -26.18 31.42
CA MET A 1 -0.16 -26.54 30.00
C MET A 1 0.13 -25.26 29.20
N PRO A 2 1.26 -25.11 28.51
CA PRO A 2 1.52 -23.93 27.70
C PRO A 2 0.84 -24.07 26.33
N ARG A 3 0.07 -23.06 25.91
CA ARG A 3 -0.57 -22.99 24.58
C ARG A 3 0.50 -22.62 23.54
N LYS A 4 0.64 -23.42 22.48
CA LYS A 4 1.49 -23.11 21.32
C LYS A 4 0.99 -21.83 20.62
N PRO A 5 1.88 -20.91 20.20
CA PRO A 5 1.48 -19.80 19.37
C PRO A 5 1.15 -20.33 17.96
N VAL A 6 -0.08 -20.13 17.51
CA VAL A 6 -0.48 -20.42 16.14
C VAL A 6 -0.02 -19.25 15.28
N SER A 7 1.23 -19.28 14.83
CA SER A 7 1.70 -18.36 13.80
C SER A 7 0.90 -18.65 12.53
N LYS A 8 -0.12 -17.83 12.27
CA LYS A 8 -0.97 -17.93 11.09
C LYS A 8 -0.11 -17.50 9.90
N VAL A 9 0.61 -18.46 9.31
CA VAL A 9 1.33 -18.26 8.06
C VAL A 9 0.29 -17.83 7.04
N ILE A 10 0.33 -16.56 6.64
CA ILE A 10 -0.51 -16.06 5.56
C ILE A 10 0.00 -16.78 4.31
N ALA A 11 -0.77 -17.78 3.86
CA ALA A 11 -0.41 -18.54 2.67
C ALA A 11 -0.28 -17.57 1.49
N ARG A 12 0.85 -17.66 0.78
CA ARG A 12 1.11 -16.81 -0.39
C ARG A 12 0.03 -17.08 -1.44
N PRO A 13 -0.61 -16.05 -2.03
CA PRO A 13 -1.65 -16.25 -3.02
C PRO A 13 -1.09 -16.97 -4.26
N THR A 14 -1.73 -18.06 -4.66
CA THR A 14 -1.31 -18.90 -5.79
C THR A 14 -2.04 -18.61 -7.10
N GLY A 15 -3.20 -17.95 -7.04
CA GLY A 15 -3.98 -17.58 -8.22
C GLY A 15 -3.61 -16.19 -8.77
N ASP A 16 -3.99 -15.94 -10.02
CA ASP A 16 -3.56 -14.73 -10.76
C ASP A 16 -4.10 -13.45 -10.12
N VAL A 17 -5.35 -13.44 -9.64
CA VAL A 17 -5.95 -12.26 -9.02
C VAL A 17 -5.28 -11.99 -7.67
N GLY A 18 -5.07 -13.02 -6.86
CA GLY A 18 -4.37 -12.91 -5.58
C GLY A 18 -2.93 -12.40 -5.74
N ARG A 19 -2.22 -12.85 -6.78
CA ARG A 19 -0.87 -12.36 -7.09
C ARG A 19 -0.87 -10.90 -7.53
N ALA A 20 -1.83 -10.47 -8.33
CA ALA A 20 -1.97 -9.08 -8.74
C ALA A 20 -2.24 -8.18 -7.53
N VAL A 21 -3.21 -8.55 -6.70
CA VAL A 21 -3.54 -7.81 -5.47
C VAL A 21 -2.35 -7.75 -4.51
N GLN A 22 -1.60 -8.85 -4.35
CA GLN A 22 -0.41 -8.84 -3.51
C GLN A 22 0.65 -7.85 -4.03
N ARG A 23 0.90 -7.83 -5.34
CA ARG A 23 1.84 -6.87 -5.95
C ARG A 23 1.42 -5.42 -5.70
N ASP A 24 0.13 -5.13 -5.81
CA ASP A 24 -0.38 -3.78 -5.57
C ASP A 24 -0.25 -3.39 -4.09
N LEU A 25 -0.49 -4.33 -3.16
CA LEU A 25 -0.26 -4.13 -1.73
C LEU A 25 1.22 -3.96 -1.39
N ASP A 26 2.12 -4.70 -2.05
CA ASP A 26 3.57 -4.55 -1.88
C ASP A 26 4.01 -3.13 -2.30
N ALA A 27 3.48 -2.61 -3.40
CA ALA A 27 3.73 -1.23 -3.84
C ALA A 27 3.16 -0.19 -2.85
N ILE A 28 1.99 -0.45 -2.25
CA ILE A 28 1.44 0.40 -1.19
C ILE A 28 2.31 0.32 0.07
N ALA A 29 2.91 -0.82 0.37
CA ALA A 29 3.75 -0.98 1.56
C ALA A 29 5.01 -0.11 1.49
N GLU A 30 5.50 0.22 0.29
CA GLU A 30 6.65 1.12 0.10
C GLU A 30 6.36 2.54 0.60
N THR A 31 5.12 3.02 0.50
CA THR A 31 4.74 4.39 0.90
C THR A 31 3.88 4.46 2.15
N SER A 32 3.13 3.40 2.47
CA SER A 32 2.18 3.35 3.57
C SER A 32 2.02 1.92 4.12
N PRO A 33 3.00 1.43 4.91
CA PRO A 33 3.02 0.07 5.45
C PRO A 33 1.76 -0.31 6.26
N ASN A 34 1.20 0.65 6.98
CA ASN A 34 -0.01 0.45 7.79
C ASN A 34 -1.25 0.19 6.92
N LEU A 35 -1.33 0.80 5.73
CA LEU A 35 -2.44 0.56 4.80
C LEU A 35 -2.30 -0.81 4.14
N ALA A 36 -1.09 -1.21 3.77
CA ALA A 36 -0.80 -2.51 3.15
C ALA A 36 -1.05 -3.72 4.07
N THR A 37 -1.05 -3.51 5.39
CA THR A 37 -1.29 -4.56 6.40
C THR A 37 -2.63 -4.42 7.14
N GLY A 38 -3.42 -3.40 6.78
CA GLY A 38 -4.69 -3.10 7.42
C GLY A 38 -5.84 -4.04 7.04
N GLY A 39 -6.99 -3.84 7.68
CA GLY A 39 -8.18 -4.68 7.44
C GLY A 39 -8.68 -4.66 5.99
N LEU A 40 -8.57 -3.53 5.31
CA LEU A 40 -8.92 -3.42 3.88
C LEU A 40 -7.99 -4.23 2.98
N ALA A 41 -6.68 -4.23 3.26
CA ALA A 41 -5.71 -5.06 2.54
C ALA A 41 -5.96 -6.56 2.76
N ALA A 42 -6.22 -6.96 4.01
CA ALA A 42 -6.59 -8.34 4.33
C ALA A 42 -7.89 -8.77 3.63
N MET A 43 -8.90 -7.89 3.57
CA MET A 43 -10.16 -8.13 2.87
C MET A 43 -9.95 -8.25 1.35
N ALA A 44 -9.13 -7.38 0.75
CA ALA A 44 -8.80 -7.46 -0.67
C ALA A 44 -8.15 -8.81 -1.03
N LEU A 45 -7.19 -9.29 -0.23
CA LEU A 45 -6.57 -10.60 -0.43
C LEU A 45 -7.57 -11.75 -0.28
N ALA A 46 -8.47 -11.70 0.71
CA ALA A 46 -9.48 -12.74 0.90
C ALA A 46 -10.49 -12.78 -0.28
N LEU A 47 -10.89 -11.62 -0.81
CA LEU A 47 -11.74 -11.53 -1.99
C LEU A 47 -11.04 -12.07 -3.23
N ALA A 48 -9.76 -11.74 -3.42
CA ALA A 48 -8.94 -12.26 -4.51
C ALA A 48 -8.82 -13.79 -4.47
N GLN A 49 -8.54 -14.37 -3.29
CA GLN A 49 -8.52 -15.82 -3.09
C GLN A 49 -9.88 -16.47 -3.42
N SER A 50 -10.98 -15.79 -3.09
CA SER A 50 -12.32 -16.27 -3.41
C SER A 50 -12.58 -16.26 -4.93
N ILE A 51 -12.06 -15.28 -5.66
CA ILE A 51 -12.18 -15.20 -7.14
C ILE A 51 -11.35 -16.29 -7.82
N ASP A 52 -10.12 -16.49 -7.35
CA ASP A 52 -9.19 -17.51 -7.89
C ASP A 52 -9.66 -18.95 -7.61
N SER A 53 -10.44 -19.14 -6.54
CA SER A 53 -10.94 -20.46 -6.18
C SER A 53 -11.79 -21.09 -7.31
N PRO A 54 -11.50 -22.35 -7.70
CA PRO A 54 -12.32 -23.08 -8.67
C PRO A 54 -13.68 -23.48 -8.10
N ARG A 55 -13.86 -23.40 -6.76
CA ARG A 55 -15.10 -23.76 -6.08
C ARG A 55 -16.12 -22.61 -6.02
N THR A 56 -15.70 -21.39 -6.35
CA THR A 56 -16.56 -20.20 -6.31
C THR A 56 -17.39 -20.14 -7.58
N SER A 57 -18.72 -20.05 -7.44
CA SER A 57 -19.63 -19.94 -8.59
C SER A 57 -19.41 -18.65 -9.38
N ALA A 58 -19.83 -18.62 -10.65
CA ALA A 58 -19.72 -17.43 -11.48
C ALA A 58 -20.40 -16.19 -10.85
N THR A 59 -21.61 -16.35 -10.29
CA THR A 59 -22.32 -15.28 -9.59
C THR A 59 -21.54 -14.78 -8.36
N ALA A 60 -20.99 -15.70 -7.57
CA ALA A 60 -20.17 -15.32 -6.41
C ALA A 60 -18.88 -14.62 -6.84
N LYS A 61 -18.24 -15.05 -7.93
CA LYS A 61 -17.08 -14.35 -8.52
C LYS A 61 -17.45 -12.93 -8.93
N SER A 62 -18.58 -12.71 -9.61
CA SER A 62 -19.02 -11.36 -9.97
C SER A 62 -19.22 -10.46 -8.74
N MET A 63 -19.80 -10.98 -7.65
CA MET A 63 -19.95 -10.24 -6.40
C MET A 63 -18.59 -9.93 -5.76
N CYS A 64 -17.70 -10.93 -5.66
CA CYS A 64 -16.36 -10.76 -5.12
C CYS A 64 -15.54 -9.75 -5.94
N SER A 65 -15.63 -9.78 -7.28
CA SER A 65 -14.92 -8.83 -8.15
C SER A 65 -15.39 -7.40 -7.91
N ARG A 66 -16.71 -7.17 -7.77
CA ARG A 66 -17.24 -5.84 -7.48
C ARG A 66 -16.78 -5.33 -6.11
N ALA A 67 -16.83 -6.20 -5.10
CA ALA A 67 -16.35 -5.86 -3.75
C ALA A 67 -14.83 -5.61 -3.73
N LEU A 68 -14.06 -6.35 -4.53
CA LEU A 68 -12.61 -6.17 -4.64
C LEU A 68 -12.28 -4.82 -5.26
N VAL A 69 -12.97 -4.42 -6.34
CA VAL A 69 -12.79 -3.10 -6.95
C VAL A 69 -13.08 -1.97 -5.95
N ASP A 70 -14.16 -2.08 -5.17
CA ASP A 70 -14.48 -1.09 -4.12
C ASP A 70 -13.40 -1.06 -3.02
N ALA A 71 -12.92 -2.23 -2.57
CA ALA A 71 -11.87 -2.32 -1.57
C ALA A 71 -10.56 -1.67 -2.04
N LEU A 72 -10.14 -1.93 -3.28
CA LEU A 72 -8.94 -1.35 -3.87
C LEU A 72 -9.09 0.16 -4.08
N ALA A 73 -10.26 0.63 -4.55
CA ALA A 73 -10.51 2.06 -4.68
C ALA A 73 -10.41 2.80 -3.34
N ARG A 74 -10.94 2.21 -2.26
CA ARG A 74 -10.84 2.76 -0.90
C ARG A 74 -9.43 2.73 -0.35
N LEU A 75 -8.63 1.71 -0.67
CA LEU A 75 -7.21 1.68 -0.32
C LEU A 75 -6.47 2.81 -1.01
N THR A 76 -6.64 2.95 -2.33
CA THR A 76 -5.99 4.00 -3.11
C THR A 76 -6.37 5.40 -2.63
N ALA A 77 -7.62 5.63 -2.26
CA ALA A 77 -8.08 6.92 -1.74
C ALA A 77 -7.43 7.32 -0.40
N GLN A 78 -6.84 6.37 0.34
CA GLN A 78 -6.15 6.62 1.60
C GLN A 78 -4.64 6.79 1.44
N ILE A 79 -4.08 6.52 0.26
CA ILE A 79 -2.65 6.70 0.01
C ILE A 79 -2.35 8.21 0.05
N PRO A 80 -1.45 8.67 0.94
CA PRO A 80 -1.07 10.06 0.96
C PRO A 80 -0.44 10.46 -0.40
N PRO A 81 -0.70 11.68 -0.89
CA PRO A 81 -0.03 12.16 -2.09
C PRO A 81 1.48 12.10 -1.88
N LYS A 82 2.23 11.72 -2.93
CA LYS A 82 3.70 11.78 -2.87
C LYS A 82 4.07 13.25 -2.71
N GLU A 83 4.77 13.59 -1.63
CA GLU A 83 5.40 14.89 -1.49
C GLU A 83 6.53 14.94 -2.52
N ASP A 84 6.32 15.68 -3.62
CA ASP A 84 7.40 16.11 -4.49
C ASP A 84 8.23 17.12 -3.67
N HIS A 85 9.16 16.63 -2.86
CA HIS A 85 10.19 17.45 -2.24
C HIS A 85 11.19 17.91 -3.31
N ASP A 86 10.76 18.81 -4.18
CA ASP A 86 11.65 19.81 -4.76
C ASP A 86 11.48 21.08 -3.92
N ASP A 87 12.10 21.06 -2.73
CA ASP A 87 12.16 22.20 -1.81
C ASP A 87 13.02 23.32 -2.40
N GLN A 88 12.49 24.03 -3.39
CA GLN A 88 13.09 25.25 -3.94
C GLN A 88 13.28 26.35 -2.86
N ILE A 89 12.61 26.20 -1.71
CA ILE A 89 12.70 27.11 -0.56
C ILE A 89 13.98 26.86 0.27
N ASP A 90 14.39 25.62 0.47
CA ASP A 90 15.64 25.28 1.17
C ASP A 90 16.88 25.73 0.38
N ASP A 91 16.77 25.66 -0.94
CA ASP A 91 17.76 26.15 -1.88
C ASP A 91 17.92 27.68 -1.79
N LEU A 92 16.82 28.41 -1.60
CA LEU A 92 16.83 29.87 -1.42
C LEU A 92 17.42 30.29 -0.07
N ALA A 93 17.10 29.55 1.00
CA ALA A 93 17.67 29.77 2.33
C ALA A 93 19.20 29.56 2.33
N SER A 94 19.66 28.49 1.68
CA SER A 94 21.08 28.16 1.50
C SER A 94 21.83 29.25 0.72
N ARG A 95 21.24 29.76 -0.37
CA ARG A 95 21.81 30.87 -1.17
C ARG A 95 21.89 32.18 -0.38
N ARG A 96 20.93 32.46 0.51
CA ARG A 96 20.94 33.66 1.36
C ARG A 96 22.01 33.56 2.45
N ALA A 97 22.12 32.42 3.12
CA ALA A 97 23.14 32.19 4.15
C ALA A 97 24.55 32.32 3.58
N HIS A 98 24.80 31.75 2.39
CA HIS A 98 26.10 31.82 1.74
C HIS A 98 26.49 33.25 1.34
N ARG A 99 25.53 34.09 0.95
CA ARG A 99 25.76 35.50 0.62
C ARG A 99 26.10 36.33 1.85
N ILE A 100 25.42 36.09 2.97
CA ILE A 100 25.68 36.81 4.23
C ILE A 100 27.09 36.47 4.73
N ALA A 101 27.48 35.19 4.71
CA ALA A 101 28.81 34.74 5.15
C ALA A 101 29.96 35.34 4.31
N THR A 102 29.75 35.65 3.03
CA THR A 102 30.76 36.27 2.16
C THR A 102 30.84 37.79 2.29
N THR A 103 29.83 38.44 2.88
CA THR A 103 29.77 39.90 2.99
C THR A 103 30.25 40.43 4.35
N ASP A 104 30.44 39.55 5.35
CA ASP A 104 30.92 39.87 6.71
C ASP A 104 32.45 39.73 6.87
N ASN A 105 33.19 39.60 5.77
CA ASN A 105 34.64 39.34 5.77
C ASN A 105 35.45 40.40 5.00
N GLY A 106 34.98 41.66 5.00
CA GLY A 106 35.63 42.81 4.35
C GLY A 106 35.49 44.09 5.15
#